data_AF-A0A8C9S2V1-F1
#
_entry.id   AF-A0A8C9S2V1-F1
#
_cell.length_a   1.000
_cell.length_b   1.000
_cell.length_c   1.000
_cell.angle_alpha   90.00
_cell.angle_beta   90.00
_cell.angle_gamma   90.00
#
_symmetry.space_group_name_H-M   'P 1'
#
loop_
_entity.id
_entity.type
_entity.pdbx_description
1 polymer ?
#
loop_
_entity_poly.entity_id
_entity_poly.type
_entity_poly.pdbx_seq_one_letter_code
_entity_poly.pdbx_strand_id
1 'polypeptide(L)'
;MVEMCRKTFCDESKDMKDPEDKKRSQKQMESSKKRVAKVQNDGTVLVTNIRVAADFREAQRRAEQKEASRRRIEKLEMEAKTSLEKFEEISRRWTAAREKDVPQELREALNQQQQLCAVLLEDKNRLIKDLHQQLKANDDRYVKDLKKQAEHVDLMIERMEEQIKNLMRCYREELDQIEKVFSEERKELLSSNRRVWEQMAHERRDKELDFLVQRMRKVEECEILLQKLRMEDEEEYNMVKIKLDNDVQTLEQQLQQMKATYQLNQEKLEYNFQVLKKRDEENIATKSQQKRKITRLQDAINNLKMRCAKQEKQAREENQSLSDDYQRVMQQYRDVHQKMRHFVTTDAKKFDEIWLMNEAEVKELAEKALQINRLVHEQQLALPWVRPALPSMGQAGRRGAPYVSSPSDLRAPEKPRTKKRSEVQTAAYWQTMASIIPESKLKVWGALESALGKYYTVLNERSELLVETQNLQQQNMELKMLLHQYLSSKVNAELVVPPTRLMQLNKNNFSSE
;
A
#
# COMPACT_ATOMS: atom_id res chain seq x y z
N MET A 1 -21.29 12.50 -49.89
CA MET A 1 -21.65 13.71 -50.68
C MET A 1 -21.23 13.62 -52.14
N VAL A 2 -19.93 13.48 -52.48
CA VAL A 2 -19.45 13.49 -53.88
C VAL A 2 -20.26 12.60 -54.83
N GLU A 3 -20.60 11.37 -54.44
CA GLU A 3 -21.43 10.46 -55.25
C GLU A 3 -22.90 10.88 -55.41
N MET A 4 -23.48 11.59 -54.43
CA MET A 4 -24.83 12.17 -54.58
C MET A 4 -24.82 13.30 -55.61
N CYS A 5 -23.84 14.21 -55.55
CA CYS A 5 -23.67 15.25 -56.58
C CYS A 5 -23.38 14.65 -57.96
N ARG A 6 -22.71 13.48 -58.01
CA ARG A 6 -22.50 12.73 -59.26
C ARG A 6 -23.78 12.09 -59.80
N LYS A 7 -24.71 11.67 -58.93
CA LYS A 7 -26.05 11.23 -59.34
C LYS A 7 -26.90 12.37 -59.86
N THR A 8 -27.08 13.46 -59.11
CA THR A 8 -27.92 14.59 -59.54
C THR A 8 -27.47 15.15 -60.88
N PHE A 9 -26.17 15.38 -61.07
CA PHE A 9 -25.59 15.86 -62.33
C PHE A 9 -25.74 14.87 -63.51
N CYS A 10 -25.96 13.58 -63.25
CA CYS A 10 -26.24 12.56 -64.27
C CYS A 10 -27.73 12.31 -64.51
N ASP A 11 -28.60 12.60 -63.53
CA ASP A 11 -30.04 12.43 -63.64
C ASP A 11 -30.71 13.67 -64.26
N GLU A 12 -30.27 14.89 -63.91
CA GLU A 12 -30.66 16.14 -64.61
C GLU A 12 -30.27 16.11 -66.11
N SER A 13 -29.27 15.32 -66.48
CA SER A 13 -28.86 15.10 -67.88
C SER A 13 -29.77 14.13 -68.66
N LYS A 14 -30.78 13.51 -68.04
CA LYS A 14 -31.69 12.55 -68.70
C LYS A 14 -32.99 13.19 -69.19
N ASP A 15 -33.53 14.15 -68.46
CA ASP A 15 -34.87 14.70 -68.71
C ASP A 15 -34.95 15.65 -69.92
N MET A 16 -33.82 15.96 -70.56
CA MET A 16 -33.72 16.80 -71.77
C MET A 16 -33.50 15.99 -73.06
N LYS A 17 -34.30 14.95 -73.28
CA LYS A 17 -34.41 14.21 -74.55
C LYS A 17 -35.84 13.79 -74.87
N ASP A 18 -36.66 14.77 -75.21
CA ASP A 18 -37.87 14.51 -76.00
C ASP A 18 -37.44 13.96 -77.39
N PRO A 19 -37.94 12.80 -77.86
CA PRO A 19 -37.48 12.19 -79.11
C PRO A 19 -37.81 13.00 -80.38
N GLU A 20 -38.81 13.89 -80.34
CA GLU A 20 -39.32 14.55 -81.56
C GLU A 20 -38.52 15.80 -81.95
N ASP A 21 -37.86 16.48 -81.00
CA ASP A 21 -37.20 17.74 -81.29
C ASP A 21 -35.80 17.55 -81.92
N LYS A 22 -35.81 17.20 -83.21
CA LYS A 22 -34.59 17.04 -84.03
C LYS A 22 -33.67 18.24 -83.83
N LYS A 23 -32.39 17.97 -83.59
CA LYS A 23 -31.37 19.02 -83.35
C LYS A 23 -31.29 20.01 -84.52
N ARG A 24 -30.88 21.25 -84.25
CA ARG A 24 -30.74 22.31 -85.26
C ARG A 24 -29.79 21.88 -86.39
N SER A 25 -28.72 21.14 -86.04
CA SER A 25 -27.81 20.48 -86.98
C SER A 25 -28.42 19.34 -87.80
N GLN A 26 -29.33 18.54 -87.22
CA GLN A 26 -30.08 17.50 -87.94
C GLN A 26 -31.08 18.12 -88.93
N LYS A 27 -31.82 19.15 -88.49
CA LYS A 27 -32.72 19.95 -89.33
C LYS A 27 -31.95 20.60 -90.49
N GLN A 28 -30.75 21.14 -90.25
CA GLN A 28 -29.86 21.65 -91.30
C GLN A 28 -29.43 20.54 -92.27
N MET A 29 -28.91 19.41 -91.79
CA MET A 29 -28.46 18.31 -92.65
C MET A 29 -29.59 17.76 -93.55
N GLU A 30 -30.83 17.71 -93.07
CA GLU A 30 -31.98 17.33 -93.89
C GLU A 30 -32.32 18.38 -94.97
N SER A 31 -32.16 19.67 -94.67
CA SER A 31 -32.31 20.76 -95.63
C SER A 31 -31.23 20.70 -96.72
N SER A 32 -29.96 20.56 -96.32
CA SER A 32 -28.80 20.47 -97.20
C SER A 32 -28.89 19.29 -98.18
N LYS A 33 -29.31 18.11 -97.71
CA LYS A 33 -29.55 16.95 -98.58
C LYS A 33 -30.61 17.23 -99.64
N LYS A 34 -31.68 17.96 -99.30
CA LYS A 34 -32.73 18.37 -100.26
C LYS A 34 -32.21 19.40 -101.27
N ARG A 35 -31.39 20.38 -100.86
CA ARG A 35 -30.80 21.38 -101.77
C ARG A 35 -29.84 20.73 -102.78
N VAL A 36 -28.95 19.85 -102.33
CA VAL A 36 -28.06 19.06 -103.21
C VAL A 36 -28.87 18.21 -104.21
N ALA A 37 -29.84 17.42 -103.73
CA ALA A 37 -30.65 16.56 -104.59
C ALA A 37 -31.42 17.34 -105.66
N LYS A 38 -31.92 18.54 -105.32
CA LYS A 38 -32.53 19.44 -106.31
C LYS A 38 -31.53 19.88 -107.38
N VAL A 39 -30.35 20.40 -107.01
CA VAL A 39 -29.33 20.86 -107.98
C VAL A 39 -28.85 19.71 -108.88
N GLN A 40 -28.75 18.48 -108.35
CA GLN A 40 -28.43 17.29 -109.13
C GLN A 40 -29.51 16.96 -110.17
N ASN A 41 -30.79 17.01 -109.79
CA ASN A 41 -31.91 16.76 -110.69
C ASN A 41 -32.02 17.86 -111.77
N ASP A 42 -32.02 19.13 -111.36
CA ASP A 42 -32.13 20.29 -112.26
C ASP A 42 -31.00 20.27 -113.32
N GLY A 43 -29.75 19.99 -112.92
CA GLY A 43 -28.63 19.85 -113.85
C GLY A 43 -28.77 18.65 -114.80
N THR A 44 -29.26 17.52 -114.30
CA THR A 44 -29.45 16.30 -115.12
C THR A 44 -30.52 16.52 -116.20
N VAL A 45 -31.55 17.32 -115.92
CA VAL A 45 -32.56 17.75 -116.91
C VAL A 45 -31.91 18.62 -118.00
N LEU A 46 -31.05 19.58 -117.63
CA LEU A 46 -30.38 20.47 -118.61
C LEU A 46 -29.50 19.69 -119.60
N VAL A 47 -28.71 18.71 -119.13
CA VAL A 47 -27.90 17.85 -120.01
C VAL A 47 -28.79 16.93 -120.86
N THR A 48 -29.86 16.37 -120.27
CA THR A 48 -30.80 15.51 -120.99
C THR A 48 -31.52 16.25 -122.14
N ASN A 49 -31.87 17.52 -121.95
CA ASN A 49 -32.51 18.34 -122.97
C ASN A 49 -31.66 18.49 -124.25
N ILE A 50 -30.33 18.60 -124.11
CA ILE A 50 -29.42 18.65 -125.28
C ILE A 50 -29.44 17.31 -126.03
N ARG A 51 -29.40 16.19 -125.32
CA ARG A 51 -29.48 14.85 -125.92
C ARG A 51 -30.79 14.66 -126.69
N VAL A 52 -31.93 14.96 -126.06
CA VAL A 52 -33.26 14.86 -126.70
C VAL A 52 -33.37 15.76 -127.94
N ALA A 53 -32.81 16.98 -127.89
CA ALA A 53 -32.77 17.87 -129.04
C ALA A 53 -31.83 17.36 -130.17
N ALA A 54 -30.76 16.64 -129.85
CA ALA A 54 -29.91 15.97 -130.84
C ALA A 54 -30.62 14.75 -131.46
N ASP A 55 -31.21 13.88 -130.63
CA ASP A 55 -31.96 12.68 -131.05
C ASP A 55 -33.13 13.03 -131.99
N PHE A 56 -33.89 14.08 -131.67
CA PHE A 56 -34.98 14.57 -132.51
C PHE A 56 -34.50 15.01 -133.91
N ARG A 57 -33.42 15.80 -133.96
CA ARG A 57 -32.84 16.26 -135.23
C ARG A 57 -32.24 15.10 -136.03
N GLU A 58 -31.61 14.14 -135.37
CA GLU A 58 -31.11 12.92 -136.00
C GLU A 58 -32.24 12.06 -136.59
N ALA A 59 -33.38 11.94 -135.89
CA ALA A 59 -34.57 11.28 -136.42
C ALA A 59 -35.12 12.01 -137.67
N GLN A 60 -35.15 13.35 -137.66
CA GLN A 60 -35.53 14.16 -138.82
C GLN A 60 -34.59 13.92 -140.02
N ARG A 61 -33.26 13.98 -139.84
CA ARG A 61 -32.29 13.71 -140.92
C ARG A 61 -32.52 12.34 -141.56
N ARG A 62 -32.79 11.31 -140.75
CA ARG A 62 -33.06 9.94 -141.21
C ARG A 62 -34.38 9.84 -141.99
N ALA A 63 -35.38 10.67 -141.70
CA ALA A 63 -36.60 10.76 -142.50
C ALA A 63 -36.32 11.41 -143.87
N GLU A 64 -35.68 12.59 -143.88
CA GLU A 64 -35.32 13.32 -145.10
C GLU A 64 -34.42 12.48 -146.04
N GLN A 65 -33.45 11.75 -145.50
CA GLN A 65 -32.57 10.89 -146.28
C GLN A 65 -33.29 9.66 -146.87
N LYS A 66 -34.27 9.10 -146.16
CA LYS A 66 -35.14 8.03 -146.70
C LYS A 66 -36.00 8.53 -147.85
N GLU A 67 -36.61 9.70 -147.72
CA GLU A 67 -37.36 10.33 -148.81
C GLU A 67 -36.48 10.64 -150.02
N ALA A 68 -35.31 11.23 -149.82
CA ALA A 68 -34.37 11.52 -150.90
C ALA A 68 -33.92 10.24 -151.63
N SER A 69 -33.68 9.15 -150.87
CA SER A 69 -33.33 7.84 -151.42
C SER A 69 -34.48 7.26 -152.26
N ARG A 70 -35.72 7.33 -151.76
CA ARG A 70 -36.93 6.91 -152.49
C ARG A 70 -37.08 7.68 -153.80
N ARG A 71 -37.03 9.02 -153.77
CA ARG A 71 -37.15 9.88 -154.96
C ARG A 71 -36.02 9.63 -155.98
N ARG A 72 -34.83 9.21 -155.53
CA ARG A 72 -33.73 8.79 -156.41
C ARG A 72 -34.03 7.45 -157.09
N ILE A 73 -34.57 6.47 -156.37
CA ILE A 73 -34.97 5.17 -156.93
C ILE A 73 -36.09 5.36 -157.97
N GLU A 74 -37.15 6.10 -157.63
CA GLU A 74 -38.27 6.41 -158.54
C GLU A 74 -37.79 7.08 -159.84
N LYS A 75 -36.81 8.00 -159.76
CA LYS A 75 -36.18 8.60 -160.96
C LYS A 75 -35.37 7.59 -161.79
N LEU A 76 -34.60 6.71 -161.15
CA LEU A 76 -33.80 5.69 -161.83
C LEU A 76 -34.69 4.66 -162.52
N GLU A 77 -35.81 4.27 -161.93
CA GLU A 77 -36.80 3.37 -162.54
C GLU A 77 -37.50 4.00 -163.75
N MET A 78 -37.86 5.29 -163.67
CA MET A 78 -38.48 6.00 -164.80
C MET A 78 -37.52 6.13 -165.98
N GLU A 79 -36.24 6.45 -165.73
CA GLU A 79 -35.23 6.53 -166.80
C GLU A 79 -34.69 5.16 -167.24
N ALA A 80 -34.87 4.09 -166.46
CA ALA A 80 -34.72 2.73 -166.97
C ALA A 80 -35.80 2.42 -168.03
N LYS A 81 -37.06 2.82 -167.77
CA LYS A 81 -38.19 2.63 -168.70
C LYS A 81 -38.05 3.48 -169.97
N THR A 82 -37.88 4.80 -169.84
CA THR A 82 -37.79 5.69 -171.01
C THR A 82 -36.56 5.42 -171.88
N SER A 83 -35.48 4.88 -171.31
CA SER A 83 -34.34 4.39 -172.09
C SER A 83 -34.59 3.08 -172.81
N LEU A 84 -35.35 2.15 -172.21
CA LEU A 84 -35.73 0.90 -172.87
C LEU A 84 -36.64 1.20 -174.07
N GLU A 85 -37.67 2.03 -173.88
CA GLU A 85 -38.57 2.51 -174.94
C GLU A 85 -37.80 3.14 -176.11
N LYS A 86 -36.86 4.06 -175.84
CA LYS A 86 -35.99 4.68 -176.85
C LYS A 86 -35.07 3.67 -177.54
N PHE A 87 -34.52 2.71 -176.79
CA PHE A 87 -33.63 1.68 -177.33
C PHE A 87 -34.37 0.68 -178.22
N GLU A 88 -35.60 0.32 -177.88
CA GLU A 88 -36.50 -0.49 -178.71
C GLU A 88 -36.91 0.26 -179.98
N GLU A 89 -37.22 1.57 -179.90
CA GLU A 89 -37.50 2.38 -181.09
C GLU A 89 -36.28 2.48 -182.02
N ILE A 90 -35.09 2.77 -181.47
CA ILE A 90 -33.81 2.75 -182.20
C ILE A 90 -33.64 1.38 -182.88
N SER A 91 -33.83 0.28 -182.16
CA SER A 91 -33.71 -1.08 -182.71
C SER A 91 -34.69 -1.31 -183.87
N ARG A 92 -35.95 -0.88 -183.75
CA ARG A 92 -36.99 -1.01 -184.79
C ARG A 92 -36.72 -0.13 -186.02
N ARG A 93 -36.13 1.05 -185.83
CA ARG A 93 -35.69 1.90 -186.94
C ARG A 93 -34.41 1.35 -187.61
N TRP A 94 -33.60 0.53 -186.93
CA TRP A 94 -32.40 -0.10 -187.52
C TRP A 94 -32.78 -1.24 -188.46
N THR A 95 -33.80 -2.03 -188.13
CA THR A 95 -34.35 -3.01 -189.07
C THR A 95 -34.97 -2.34 -190.29
N ALA A 96 -35.77 -1.27 -190.10
CA ALA A 96 -36.35 -0.52 -191.22
C ALA A 96 -35.32 0.23 -192.08
N ALA A 97 -34.20 0.70 -191.50
CA ALA A 97 -33.13 1.34 -192.27
C ALA A 97 -32.39 0.36 -193.19
N ARG A 98 -32.35 -0.94 -192.83
CA ARG A 98 -31.72 -2.00 -193.63
C ARG A 98 -32.49 -2.30 -194.93
N GLU A 99 -33.76 -1.95 -195.00
CA GLU A 99 -34.67 -2.23 -196.12
C GLU A 99 -34.68 -1.11 -197.18
N LYS A 100 -33.76 -0.14 -197.10
CA LYS A 100 -33.66 1.01 -198.01
C LYS A 100 -32.58 0.85 -199.06
N ASP A 101 -33.00 0.58 -200.30
CA ASP A 101 -32.09 0.45 -201.46
C ASP A 101 -31.52 1.79 -201.96
N VAL A 102 -32.17 2.93 -201.65
CA VAL A 102 -31.73 4.25 -202.12
C VAL A 102 -30.64 4.83 -201.19
N PRO A 103 -29.40 5.08 -201.67
CA PRO A 103 -28.30 5.52 -200.80
C PRO A 103 -28.52 6.86 -200.09
N GLN A 104 -29.33 7.75 -200.67
CA GLN A 104 -29.71 9.03 -200.04
C GLN A 104 -30.64 8.79 -198.84
N GLU A 105 -31.71 8.03 -199.04
CA GLU A 105 -32.67 7.68 -197.99
C GLU A 105 -32.07 6.83 -196.87
N LEU A 106 -31.10 5.97 -197.20
CA LEU A 106 -30.31 5.20 -196.24
C LEU A 106 -29.41 6.13 -195.41
N ARG A 107 -28.71 7.07 -196.05
CA ARG A 107 -27.89 8.08 -195.34
C ARG A 107 -28.73 8.94 -194.40
N GLU A 108 -29.93 9.32 -194.81
CA GLU A 108 -30.88 10.04 -193.94
C GLU A 108 -31.34 9.18 -192.75
N ALA A 109 -31.67 7.90 -192.98
CA ALA A 109 -32.03 6.99 -191.90
C ALA A 109 -30.88 6.76 -190.90
N LEU A 110 -29.64 6.63 -191.39
CA LEU A 110 -28.44 6.51 -190.55
C LEU A 110 -28.15 7.80 -189.76
N ASN A 111 -28.31 8.98 -190.37
CA ASN A 111 -28.21 10.27 -189.66
C ASN A 111 -29.27 10.39 -188.56
N GLN A 112 -30.52 10.02 -188.84
CA GLN A 112 -31.60 10.00 -187.84
C GLN A 112 -31.30 9.03 -186.70
N GLN A 113 -30.71 7.86 -186.99
CA GLN A 113 -30.29 6.92 -185.95
C GLN A 113 -29.14 7.43 -185.10
N GLN A 114 -28.15 8.09 -185.70
CA GLN A 114 -27.07 8.74 -184.98
C GLN A 114 -27.62 9.83 -184.05
N GLN A 115 -28.63 10.58 -184.48
CA GLN A 115 -29.33 11.58 -183.66
C GLN A 115 -30.09 10.93 -182.49
N LEU A 116 -30.85 9.84 -182.71
CA LEU A 116 -31.57 9.14 -181.64
C LEU A 116 -30.61 8.52 -180.60
N CYS A 117 -29.52 7.91 -181.06
CA CYS A 117 -28.47 7.39 -180.19
C CYS A 117 -27.77 8.52 -179.40
N ALA A 118 -27.53 9.67 -180.03
CA ALA A 118 -26.98 10.84 -179.35
C ALA A 118 -27.92 11.36 -178.26
N VAL A 119 -29.23 11.50 -178.53
CA VAL A 119 -30.22 11.92 -177.52
C VAL A 119 -30.28 10.95 -176.33
N LEU A 120 -30.28 9.63 -176.58
CA LEU A 120 -30.25 8.62 -175.51
C LEU A 120 -28.96 8.72 -174.67
N LEU A 121 -27.81 8.96 -175.31
CA LEU A 121 -26.54 9.18 -174.60
C LEU A 121 -26.51 10.52 -173.86
N GLU A 122 -27.15 11.58 -174.37
CA GLU A 122 -27.27 12.87 -173.69
C GLU A 122 -28.16 12.76 -172.44
N ASP A 123 -29.28 12.05 -172.51
CA ASP A 123 -30.13 11.75 -171.35
C ASP A 123 -29.38 10.94 -170.28
N LYS A 124 -28.63 9.90 -170.68
CA LYS A 124 -27.76 9.14 -169.75
C LYS A 124 -26.68 10.03 -169.12
N ASN A 125 -26.00 10.86 -169.92
CA ASN A 125 -24.99 11.79 -169.42
C ASN A 125 -25.59 12.89 -168.52
N ARG A 126 -26.84 13.28 -168.75
CA ARG A 126 -27.60 14.20 -167.88
C ARG A 126 -27.93 13.54 -166.56
N LEU A 127 -28.45 12.31 -166.54
CA LEU A 127 -28.66 11.54 -165.30
C LEU A 127 -27.36 11.36 -164.53
N ILE A 128 -26.24 11.06 -165.19
CA ILE A 128 -24.91 10.94 -164.55
C ILE A 128 -24.49 12.27 -163.89
N LYS A 129 -24.70 13.41 -164.55
CA LYS A 129 -24.46 14.75 -163.97
C LYS A 129 -25.36 15.00 -162.76
N ASP A 130 -26.66 14.70 -162.84
CA ASP A 130 -27.62 14.83 -161.74
C ASP A 130 -27.26 13.93 -160.55
N LEU A 131 -26.73 12.72 -160.81
CA LEU A 131 -26.26 11.79 -159.77
C LEU A 131 -24.95 12.26 -159.11
N HIS A 132 -24.00 12.80 -159.87
CA HIS A 132 -22.79 13.40 -159.30
C HIS A 132 -23.10 14.65 -158.48
N GLN A 133 -24.06 15.47 -158.91
CA GLN A 133 -24.56 16.61 -158.12
C GLN A 133 -25.26 16.13 -156.84
N GLN A 134 -26.07 15.07 -156.90
CA GLN A 134 -26.68 14.46 -155.72
C GLN A 134 -25.62 13.88 -154.77
N LEU A 135 -24.56 13.24 -155.27
CA LEU A 135 -23.46 12.73 -154.44
C LEU A 135 -22.78 13.87 -153.68
N LYS A 136 -22.28 14.88 -154.40
CA LYS A 136 -21.66 16.07 -153.79
C LYS A 136 -22.60 16.77 -152.80
N ALA A 137 -23.89 16.88 -153.11
CA ALA A 137 -24.88 17.48 -152.22
C ALA A 137 -25.21 16.61 -150.98
N ASN A 138 -24.87 15.32 -150.98
CA ASN A 138 -24.90 14.48 -149.77
C ASN A 138 -23.58 14.61 -148.98
N ASP A 139 -22.43 14.69 -149.64
CA ASP A 139 -21.14 14.92 -148.99
C ASP A 139 -21.12 16.29 -148.27
N ASP A 140 -21.60 17.34 -148.94
CA ASP A 140 -21.79 18.68 -148.39
C ASP A 140 -22.77 18.70 -147.19
N ARG A 141 -23.74 17.78 -147.13
CA ARG A 141 -24.63 17.60 -145.96
C ARG A 141 -23.93 16.86 -144.84
N TYR A 142 -23.25 15.75 -145.15
CA TYR A 142 -22.51 14.95 -144.20
C TYR A 142 -21.47 15.77 -143.43
N VAL A 143 -20.68 16.60 -144.13
CA VAL A 143 -19.72 17.53 -143.49
C VAL A 143 -20.42 18.58 -142.62
N LYS A 144 -21.58 19.12 -143.04
CA LYS A 144 -22.36 20.07 -142.22
C LYS A 144 -22.95 19.42 -140.98
N ASP A 145 -23.39 18.17 -141.08
CA ASP A 145 -24.02 17.47 -139.97
C ASP A 145 -22.98 16.92 -138.97
N LEU A 146 -21.78 16.52 -139.43
CA LEU A 146 -20.65 16.25 -138.55
C LEU A 146 -20.25 17.48 -137.72
N LYS A 147 -20.23 18.68 -138.34
CA LYS A 147 -19.95 19.94 -137.62
C LYS A 147 -21.00 20.23 -136.55
N LYS A 148 -22.29 20.13 -136.88
CA LYS A 148 -23.39 20.22 -135.89
C LYS A 148 -23.23 19.18 -134.78
N GLN A 149 -22.90 17.93 -135.11
CA GLN A 149 -22.71 16.88 -134.10
C GLN A 149 -21.56 17.21 -133.14
N ALA A 150 -20.43 17.75 -133.64
CA ALA A 150 -19.36 18.27 -132.80
C ALA A 150 -19.87 19.43 -131.91
N GLU A 151 -20.49 20.46 -132.48
CA GLU A 151 -21.09 21.59 -131.76
C GLU A 151 -22.07 21.16 -130.63
N HIS A 152 -22.73 20.00 -130.78
CA HIS A 152 -23.67 19.47 -129.78
C HIS A 152 -23.00 18.59 -128.73
N VAL A 153 -21.88 17.95 -129.06
CA VAL A 153 -21.00 17.28 -128.08
C VAL A 153 -20.27 18.33 -127.24
N ASP A 154 -19.72 19.37 -127.86
CA ASP A 154 -19.04 20.48 -127.19
C ASP A 154 -20.00 21.19 -126.22
N LEU A 155 -21.20 21.55 -126.67
CA LEU A 155 -22.25 22.14 -125.81
C LEU A 155 -22.70 21.18 -124.69
N MET A 156 -22.69 19.86 -124.92
CA MET A 156 -22.99 18.88 -123.87
C MET A 156 -21.87 18.82 -122.82
N ILE A 157 -20.61 18.88 -123.24
CA ILE A 157 -19.43 18.96 -122.36
C ILE A 157 -19.49 20.25 -121.54
N GLU A 158 -19.75 21.42 -122.16
CA GLU A 158 -19.92 22.69 -121.46
C GLU A 158 -20.99 22.61 -120.35
N ARG A 159 -22.16 22.02 -120.65
CA ARG A 159 -23.23 21.86 -119.63
C ARG A 159 -22.89 20.83 -118.56
N MET A 160 -22.17 19.75 -118.89
CA MET A 160 -21.72 18.77 -117.90
C MET A 160 -20.64 19.37 -116.98
N GLU A 161 -19.68 20.11 -117.51
CA GLU A 161 -18.72 20.86 -116.72
C GLU A 161 -19.40 21.89 -115.82
N GLU A 162 -20.35 22.65 -116.35
CA GLU A 162 -21.09 23.66 -115.57
C GLU A 162 -21.97 23.00 -114.51
N GLN A 163 -22.58 21.84 -114.78
CA GLN A 163 -23.25 21.03 -113.75
C GLN A 163 -22.28 20.58 -112.66
N ILE A 164 -21.07 20.13 -113.01
CA ILE A 164 -20.04 19.71 -112.05
C ILE A 164 -19.56 20.90 -111.21
N LYS A 165 -19.28 22.06 -111.82
CA LYS A 165 -18.92 23.31 -111.13
C LYS A 165 -20.01 23.75 -110.15
N ASN A 166 -21.28 23.70 -110.56
CA ASN A 166 -22.42 24.03 -109.70
C ASN A 166 -22.66 23.03 -108.56
N LEU A 167 -22.51 21.72 -108.82
CA LEU A 167 -22.57 20.70 -107.77
C LEU A 167 -21.44 20.87 -106.76
N MET A 168 -20.19 21.03 -107.20
CA MET A 168 -19.05 21.29 -106.30
C MET A 168 -19.25 22.54 -105.43
N ARG A 169 -19.79 23.62 -106.01
CA ARG A 169 -20.17 24.83 -105.28
C ARG A 169 -21.25 24.53 -104.23
N CYS A 170 -22.34 23.87 -104.63
CA CYS A 170 -23.43 23.52 -103.72
C CYS A 170 -22.97 22.61 -102.57
N TYR A 171 -22.16 21.58 -102.85
CA TYR A 171 -21.59 20.71 -101.81
C TYR A 171 -20.74 21.49 -100.80
N ARG A 172 -19.89 22.43 -101.26
CA ARG A 172 -19.11 23.29 -100.35
C ARG A 172 -20.01 24.19 -99.52
N GLU A 173 -20.93 24.92 -100.15
CA GLU A 173 -21.89 25.80 -99.46
C GLU A 173 -22.68 25.04 -98.38
N GLU A 174 -23.13 23.81 -98.65
CA GLU A 174 -23.88 23.02 -97.68
C GLU A 174 -23.01 22.45 -96.56
N LEU A 175 -21.80 21.99 -96.85
CA LEU A 175 -20.86 21.53 -95.82
C LEU A 175 -20.48 22.68 -94.88
N ASP A 176 -20.17 23.86 -95.43
CA ASP A 176 -19.94 25.10 -94.71
C ASP A 176 -21.11 25.45 -93.76
N GLN A 177 -22.36 25.34 -94.23
CA GLN A 177 -23.55 25.62 -93.42
C GLN A 177 -23.77 24.58 -92.32
N ILE A 178 -23.57 23.29 -92.64
CA ILE A 178 -23.64 22.19 -91.66
C ILE A 178 -22.60 22.40 -90.55
N GLU A 179 -21.35 22.69 -90.90
CA GLU A 179 -20.26 22.92 -89.94
C GLU A 179 -20.50 24.16 -89.08
N LYS A 180 -21.03 25.26 -89.66
CA LYS A 180 -21.42 26.47 -88.91
C LYS A 180 -22.49 26.14 -87.86
N VAL A 181 -23.56 25.43 -88.23
CA VAL A 181 -24.63 25.05 -87.29
C VAL A 181 -24.13 24.09 -86.20
N PHE A 182 -23.32 23.08 -86.53
CA PHE A 182 -22.70 22.22 -85.51
C PHE A 182 -21.74 23.00 -84.58
N SER A 183 -21.02 23.98 -85.12
CA SER A 183 -20.13 24.85 -84.34
C SER A 183 -20.89 25.80 -83.41
N GLU A 184 -22.07 26.28 -83.81
CA GLU A 184 -22.98 27.06 -82.98
C GLU A 184 -23.58 26.20 -81.87
N GLU A 185 -24.19 25.04 -82.17
CA GLU A 185 -24.70 24.10 -81.16
C GLU A 185 -23.62 23.73 -80.13
N ARG A 186 -22.37 23.50 -80.58
CA ARG A 186 -21.25 23.20 -79.69
C ARG A 186 -20.86 24.39 -78.81
N LYS A 187 -20.91 25.63 -79.32
CA LYS A 187 -20.65 26.84 -78.53
C LYS A 187 -21.74 27.07 -77.49
N GLU A 188 -23.00 26.91 -77.86
CA GLU A 188 -24.19 27.02 -76.99
C GLU A 188 -24.15 25.97 -75.87
N LEU A 189 -23.85 24.72 -76.19
CA LEU A 189 -23.71 23.64 -75.20
C LEU A 189 -22.54 23.90 -74.23
N LEU A 190 -21.39 24.35 -74.74
CA LEU A 190 -20.23 24.66 -73.92
C LEU A 190 -20.43 25.90 -73.03
N SER A 191 -21.11 26.95 -73.53
CA SER A 191 -21.41 28.14 -72.72
C SER A 191 -22.45 27.86 -71.63
N SER A 192 -23.46 27.05 -71.93
CA SER A 192 -24.44 26.57 -70.94
C SER A 192 -23.77 25.73 -69.84
N ASN A 193 -23.02 24.69 -70.22
CA ASN A 193 -22.30 23.84 -69.26
C ASN A 193 -21.28 24.63 -68.43
N ARG A 194 -20.59 25.60 -69.04
CA ARG A 194 -19.68 26.52 -68.34
C ARG A 194 -20.43 27.38 -67.31
N ARG A 195 -21.56 27.96 -67.69
CA ARG A 195 -22.40 28.78 -66.79
C ARG A 195 -22.86 27.96 -65.57
N VAL A 196 -23.34 26.74 -65.78
CA VAL A 196 -23.73 25.83 -64.69
C VAL A 196 -22.53 25.51 -63.78
N TRP A 197 -21.36 25.22 -64.36
CA TRP A 197 -20.14 24.99 -63.55
C TRP A 197 -19.72 26.24 -62.76
N GLU A 198 -19.80 27.43 -63.36
CA GLU A 198 -19.47 28.69 -62.70
C GLU A 198 -20.46 29.00 -61.56
N GLN A 199 -21.77 28.76 -61.75
CA GLN A 199 -22.80 28.86 -60.71
C GLN A 199 -22.53 27.88 -59.56
N MET A 200 -22.31 26.60 -59.85
CA MET A 200 -22.00 25.57 -58.84
C MET A 200 -20.65 25.81 -58.15
N ALA A 201 -19.73 26.58 -58.76
CA ALA A 201 -18.50 27.04 -58.14
C ALA A 201 -18.69 28.30 -57.28
N HIS A 202 -19.65 29.18 -57.61
CA HIS A 202 -20.08 30.28 -56.73
C HIS A 202 -20.78 29.74 -55.49
N GLU A 203 -21.85 28.95 -55.64
CA GLU A 203 -22.59 28.38 -54.52
C GLU A 203 -21.70 27.64 -53.51
N ARG A 204 -20.64 26.97 -53.98
CA ARG A 204 -19.68 26.31 -53.10
C ARG A 204 -18.87 27.31 -52.28
N ARG A 205 -18.32 28.36 -52.92
CA ARG A 205 -17.60 29.44 -52.24
C ARG A 205 -18.49 30.17 -51.25
N ASP A 206 -19.76 30.40 -51.60
CA ASP A 206 -20.72 31.08 -50.74
C ASP A 206 -21.03 30.23 -49.49
N LYS A 207 -21.23 28.91 -49.66
CA LYS A 207 -21.40 27.95 -48.55
C LYS A 207 -20.12 27.77 -47.70
N GLU A 208 -18.94 27.85 -48.32
CA GLU A 208 -17.64 27.85 -47.62
C GLU A 208 -17.45 29.14 -46.80
N LEU A 209 -17.86 30.30 -47.34
CA LEU A 209 -17.84 31.61 -46.67
C LEU A 209 -18.82 31.62 -45.48
N ASP A 210 -20.06 31.17 -45.67
CA ASP A 210 -21.07 31.07 -44.60
C ASP A 210 -20.58 30.20 -43.44
N PHE A 211 -19.93 29.07 -43.75
CA PHE A 211 -19.33 28.20 -42.73
C PHE A 211 -18.21 28.90 -41.96
N LEU A 212 -17.34 29.67 -42.64
CA LEU A 212 -16.29 30.46 -41.99
C LEU A 212 -16.87 31.58 -41.12
N VAL A 213 -17.89 32.29 -41.58
CA VAL A 213 -18.58 33.34 -40.80
C VAL A 213 -19.29 32.75 -39.58
N GLN A 214 -19.96 31.60 -39.71
CA GLN A 214 -20.55 30.89 -38.56
C GLN A 214 -19.49 30.40 -37.57
N ARG A 215 -18.32 29.99 -38.05
CA ARG A 215 -17.18 29.62 -37.20
C ARG A 215 -16.60 30.84 -36.47
N MET A 216 -16.44 31.98 -37.14
CA MET A 216 -15.99 33.24 -36.52
C MET A 216 -16.92 33.67 -35.40
N ARG A 217 -18.24 33.74 -35.64
CA ARG A 217 -19.23 34.09 -34.62
C ARG A 217 -19.15 33.21 -33.38
N LYS A 218 -18.93 31.90 -33.53
CA LYS A 218 -18.75 30.98 -32.39
C LYS A 218 -17.45 31.24 -31.61
N VAL A 219 -16.39 31.71 -32.27
CA VAL A 219 -15.17 32.15 -31.58
C VAL A 219 -15.42 33.45 -30.83
N GLU A 220 -16.07 34.44 -31.47
CA GLU A 220 -16.48 35.71 -30.84
C GLU A 220 -17.39 35.48 -29.61
N GLU A 221 -18.38 34.59 -29.72
CA GLU A 221 -19.25 34.13 -28.63
C GLU A 221 -18.43 33.51 -27.47
N CYS A 222 -17.47 32.64 -27.77
CA CYS A 222 -16.59 32.04 -26.77
C CYS A 222 -15.64 33.07 -26.13
N GLU A 223 -15.11 34.04 -26.88
CA GLU A 223 -14.26 35.11 -26.36
C GLU A 223 -15.03 36.03 -25.40
N ILE A 224 -16.27 36.38 -25.74
CA ILE A 224 -17.19 37.13 -24.87
C ILE A 224 -17.48 36.35 -23.59
N LEU A 225 -17.74 35.04 -23.67
CA LEU A 225 -17.96 34.21 -22.49
C LEU A 225 -16.70 34.09 -21.61
N LEU A 226 -15.53 33.91 -22.21
CA LEU A 226 -14.24 33.90 -21.50
C LEU A 226 -13.90 35.25 -20.89
N GLN A 227 -14.38 36.37 -21.44
CA GLN A 227 -14.22 37.69 -20.83
C GLN A 227 -15.20 37.90 -19.66
N LYS A 228 -16.45 37.43 -19.76
CA LYS A 228 -17.40 37.43 -18.64
C LYS A 228 -16.90 36.63 -17.45
N LEU A 229 -16.52 35.37 -17.66
CA LEU A 229 -15.97 34.51 -16.61
C LEU A 229 -14.76 35.14 -15.91
N ARG A 230 -13.85 35.79 -16.65
CA ARG A 230 -12.72 36.51 -16.04
C ARG A 230 -13.14 37.71 -15.19
N MET A 231 -14.18 38.46 -15.57
CA MET A 231 -14.72 39.53 -14.72
C MET A 231 -15.43 38.96 -13.49
N GLU A 232 -16.17 37.86 -13.64
CA GLU A 232 -16.84 37.14 -12.54
C GLU A 232 -15.79 36.57 -11.54
N ASP A 233 -14.72 35.93 -12.03
CA ASP A 233 -13.58 35.47 -11.23
C ASP A 233 -12.87 36.63 -10.49
N GLU A 234 -12.64 37.77 -11.17
CA GLU A 234 -12.04 38.96 -10.57
C GLU A 234 -12.95 39.62 -9.53
N GLU A 235 -14.27 39.66 -9.75
CA GLU A 235 -15.26 40.14 -8.79
C GLU A 235 -15.35 39.22 -7.56
N GLU A 236 -15.38 37.89 -7.74
CA GLU A 236 -15.35 36.93 -6.64
C GLU A 236 -14.05 37.03 -5.83
N TYR A 237 -12.89 37.12 -6.48
CA TYR A 237 -11.61 37.32 -5.82
C TYR A 237 -11.60 38.62 -5.00
N ASN A 238 -12.09 39.74 -5.56
CA ASN A 238 -12.18 41.00 -4.84
C ASN A 238 -13.17 40.93 -3.67
N MET A 239 -14.31 40.25 -3.81
CA MET A 239 -15.25 40.00 -2.71
C MET A 239 -14.64 39.17 -1.58
N VAL A 240 -13.88 38.11 -1.90
CA VAL A 240 -13.19 37.29 -0.90
C VAL A 240 -12.07 38.08 -0.23
N LYS A 241 -11.29 38.84 -0.99
CA LYS A 241 -10.24 39.71 -0.47
C LYS A 241 -10.80 40.74 0.52
N ILE A 242 -11.87 41.46 0.16
CA ILE A 242 -12.51 42.46 1.04
C ILE A 242 -13.02 41.82 2.34
N LYS A 243 -13.56 40.60 2.29
CA LYS A 243 -13.96 39.87 3.51
C LYS A 243 -12.75 39.59 4.41
N LEU A 244 -11.67 39.04 3.85
CA LEU A 244 -10.45 38.75 4.61
C LEU A 244 -9.77 40.01 5.16
N ASP A 245 -9.71 41.09 4.39
CA ASP A 245 -9.18 42.40 4.83
C ASP A 245 -10.01 42.97 6.00
N ASN A 246 -11.33 42.77 6.01
CA ASN A 246 -12.23 43.16 7.11
C ASN A 246 -12.09 42.25 8.35
N ASP A 247 -11.94 40.94 8.15
CA ASP A 247 -11.72 39.97 9.23
C ASP A 247 -10.38 40.25 9.95
N VAL A 248 -9.32 40.57 9.18
CA VAL A 248 -8.02 41.00 9.71
C VAL A 248 -8.16 42.28 10.54
N GLN A 249 -8.80 43.32 10.02
CA GLN A 249 -9.06 44.57 10.78
C GLN A 249 -9.85 44.30 12.07
N THR A 250 -10.82 43.40 12.03
CA THR A 250 -11.64 43.02 13.20
C THR A 250 -10.80 42.29 14.25
N LEU A 251 -9.95 41.36 13.84
CA LEU A 251 -9.03 40.63 14.73
C LEU A 251 -7.94 41.55 15.30
N GLU A 252 -7.42 42.50 14.51
CA GLU A 252 -6.50 43.53 15.00
C GLU A 252 -7.16 44.43 16.05
N GLN A 253 -8.41 44.87 15.83
CA GLN A 253 -9.15 45.68 16.79
C GLN A 253 -9.39 44.90 18.10
N GLN A 254 -9.79 43.63 18.02
CA GLN A 254 -9.94 42.75 19.18
C GLN A 254 -8.60 42.56 19.92
N LEU A 255 -7.50 42.37 19.20
CA LEU A 255 -6.16 42.25 19.77
C LEU A 255 -5.73 43.52 20.50
N GLN A 256 -6.04 44.71 19.98
CA GLN A 256 -5.74 45.97 20.67
C GLN A 256 -6.61 46.18 21.91
N GLN A 257 -7.91 45.85 21.86
CA GLN A 257 -8.79 45.84 23.03
C GLN A 257 -8.30 44.86 24.11
N MET A 258 -7.84 43.67 23.71
CA MET A 258 -7.27 42.67 24.60
C MET A 258 -5.96 43.14 25.23
N LYS A 259 -5.05 43.77 24.47
CA LYS A 259 -3.83 44.40 24.99
C LYS A 259 -4.14 45.49 26.03
N ALA A 260 -5.08 46.39 25.74
CA ALA A 260 -5.46 47.46 26.65
C ALA A 260 -6.07 46.93 27.96
N THR A 261 -6.93 45.89 27.88
CA THR A 261 -7.51 45.26 29.07
C THR A 261 -6.48 44.45 29.87
N TYR A 262 -5.52 43.79 29.23
CA TYR A 262 -4.38 43.17 29.93
C TYR A 262 -3.50 44.19 30.63
N GLN A 263 -3.14 45.30 29.99
CA GLN A 263 -2.36 46.37 30.62
C GLN A 263 -3.07 46.92 31.86
N LEU A 264 -4.36 47.27 31.73
CA LEU A 264 -5.17 47.78 32.84
C LEU A 264 -5.33 46.77 33.98
N ASN A 265 -5.33 45.46 33.68
CA ASN A 265 -5.33 44.41 34.70
C ASN A 265 -3.94 44.17 35.32
N GLN A 266 -2.85 44.37 34.56
CA GLN A 266 -1.47 44.36 35.08
C GLN A 266 -1.26 45.54 36.06
N GLU A 267 -1.71 46.74 35.72
CA GLU A 267 -1.66 47.92 36.60
C GLU A 267 -2.46 47.70 37.89
N LYS A 268 -3.65 47.09 37.82
CA LYS A 268 -4.41 46.65 39.01
C LYS A 268 -3.68 45.60 39.84
N LEU A 269 -3.02 44.63 39.21
CA LEU A 269 -2.30 43.56 39.90
C LEU A 269 -1.08 44.13 40.63
N GLU A 270 -0.33 45.02 39.98
CA GLU A 270 0.81 45.74 40.54
C GLU A 270 0.40 46.61 41.73
N TYR A 271 -0.71 47.36 41.61
CA TYR A 271 -1.29 48.09 42.74
C TYR A 271 -1.65 47.17 43.92
N ASN A 272 -2.37 46.08 43.67
CA ASN A 272 -2.74 45.11 44.70
C ASN A 272 -1.50 44.46 45.36
N PHE A 273 -0.46 44.16 44.58
CA PHE A 273 0.81 43.66 45.09
C PHE A 273 1.51 44.68 45.98
N GLN A 274 1.55 45.96 45.61
CA GLN A 274 2.12 47.03 46.44
C GLN A 274 1.35 47.21 47.77
N VAL A 275 0.02 47.14 47.74
CA VAL A 275 -0.83 47.18 48.96
C VAL A 275 -0.56 45.97 49.86
N LEU A 276 -0.51 44.75 49.30
CA LEU A 276 -0.20 43.53 50.05
C LEU A 276 1.22 43.57 50.63
N LYS A 277 2.20 44.04 49.86
CA LYS A 277 3.59 44.22 50.31
C LYS A 277 3.68 45.20 51.48
N LYS A 278 2.95 46.33 51.44
CA LYS A 278 2.87 47.27 52.58
C LYS A 278 2.28 46.61 53.82
N ARG A 279 1.19 45.87 53.67
CA ARG A 279 0.58 45.09 54.76
C ARG A 279 1.53 44.03 55.32
N ASP A 280 2.36 43.41 54.50
CA ASP A 280 3.35 42.44 54.97
C ASP A 280 4.58 43.08 55.62
N GLU A 281 5.02 44.26 55.18
CA GLU A 281 5.99 45.08 55.91
C GLU A 281 5.47 45.42 57.34
N GLU A 282 4.18 45.78 57.46
CA GLU A 282 3.50 46.01 58.75
C GLU A 282 3.34 44.73 59.59
N ASN A 283 2.96 43.61 58.97
CA ASN A 283 2.87 42.30 59.62
C ASN A 283 4.25 41.87 60.16
N ILE A 284 5.32 42.06 59.39
CA ILE A 284 6.70 41.75 59.79
C ILE A 284 7.15 42.65 60.94
N ALA A 285 6.85 43.95 60.90
CA ALA A 285 7.12 44.87 62.01
C ALA A 285 6.41 44.44 63.30
N THR A 286 5.12 44.11 63.21
CA THR A 286 4.30 43.62 64.34
C THR A 286 4.82 42.29 64.88
N LYS A 287 5.14 41.33 64.00
CA LYS A 287 5.71 40.02 64.36
C LYS A 287 7.10 40.17 65.00
N SER A 288 7.90 41.13 64.56
CA SER A 288 9.19 41.51 65.16
C SER A 288 9.02 42.14 66.55
N GLN A 289 7.99 42.94 66.77
CA GLN A 289 7.66 43.51 68.08
C GLN A 289 7.21 42.41 69.06
N GLN A 290 6.31 41.51 68.63
CA GLN A 290 5.86 40.39 69.45
C GLN A 290 6.99 39.38 69.75
N LYS A 291 7.84 39.04 68.76
CA LYS A 291 9.02 38.18 68.98
C LYS A 291 9.95 38.77 70.04
N ARG A 292 10.22 40.09 70.00
CA ARG A 292 10.99 40.80 71.03
C ARG A 292 10.31 40.79 72.41
N LYS A 293 8.98 40.80 72.48
CA LYS A 293 8.23 40.65 73.74
C LYS A 293 8.33 39.22 74.30
N ILE A 294 8.27 38.20 73.44
CA ILE A 294 8.46 36.79 73.82
C ILE A 294 9.87 36.57 74.39
N THR A 295 10.93 37.05 73.73
CA THR A 295 12.32 36.91 74.21
C THR A 295 12.47 37.42 75.65
N ARG A 296 11.98 38.63 75.96
CA ARG A 296 12.03 39.21 77.32
C ARG A 296 11.34 38.33 78.38
N LEU A 297 10.23 37.69 78.02
CA LEU A 297 9.51 36.76 78.92
C LEU A 297 10.28 35.44 79.09
N GLN A 298 10.90 34.95 78.01
CA GLN A 298 11.80 33.79 78.04
C GLN A 298 12.99 34.04 78.98
N ASP A 299 13.61 35.21 78.89
CA ASP A 299 14.75 35.61 79.73
C ASP A 299 14.35 35.75 81.20
N ALA A 300 13.15 36.29 81.49
CA ALA A 300 12.61 36.35 82.85
C ALA A 300 12.37 34.94 83.43
N ILE A 301 11.77 34.03 82.64
CA ILE A 301 11.56 32.63 83.03
C ILE A 301 12.90 31.91 83.28
N ASN A 302 13.90 32.11 82.41
CA ASN A 302 15.22 31.50 82.57
C ASN A 302 15.97 32.02 83.81
N ASN A 303 15.86 33.32 84.11
CA ASN A 303 16.42 33.90 85.35
C ASN A 303 15.74 33.33 86.62
N LEU A 304 14.43 33.14 86.60
CA LEU A 304 13.72 32.50 87.72
C LEU A 304 14.13 31.03 87.87
N LYS A 305 14.22 30.27 86.76
CA LYS A 305 14.71 28.88 86.77
C LYS A 305 16.13 28.76 87.35
N MET A 306 17.05 29.66 86.99
CA MET A 306 18.41 29.67 87.57
C MET A 306 18.41 29.96 89.08
N ARG A 307 17.52 30.85 89.57
CA ARG A 307 17.41 31.14 91.01
C ARG A 307 16.89 29.93 91.78
N CYS A 308 15.83 29.29 91.30
CA CYS A 308 15.31 28.06 91.90
C CYS A 308 16.37 26.95 91.92
N ALA A 309 17.02 26.68 90.77
CA ALA A 309 18.08 25.67 90.67
C ALA A 309 19.27 25.94 91.60
N LYS A 310 19.61 27.22 91.87
CA LYS A 310 20.67 27.58 92.81
C LYS A 310 20.28 27.31 94.27
N GLN A 311 19.04 27.63 94.67
CA GLN A 311 18.54 27.25 96.01
C GLN A 311 18.43 25.73 96.14
N GLU A 312 17.93 25.04 95.12
CA GLU A 312 17.82 23.58 95.08
C GLU A 312 19.18 22.86 95.16
N LYS A 313 20.24 23.46 94.60
CA LYS A 313 21.60 22.96 94.74
C LYS A 313 22.11 23.16 96.18
N GLN A 314 21.97 24.36 96.72
CA GLN A 314 22.46 24.73 98.05
C GLN A 314 21.81 23.87 99.16
N ALA A 315 20.49 23.67 99.10
CA ALA A 315 19.76 22.81 100.03
C ALA A 315 20.08 21.30 99.89
N ARG A 316 20.61 20.85 98.74
CA ARG A 316 21.14 19.48 98.58
C ARG A 316 22.53 19.35 99.20
N GLU A 317 23.43 20.31 98.96
CA GLU A 317 24.79 20.29 99.53
C GLU A 317 24.76 20.36 101.08
N GLU A 318 23.85 21.13 101.66
CA GLU A 318 23.60 21.18 103.11
C GLU A 318 23.06 19.86 103.66
N ASN A 319 22.04 19.24 103.03
CA ASN A 319 21.54 17.91 103.44
C ASN A 319 22.60 16.80 103.29
N GLN A 320 23.45 16.89 102.28
CA GLN A 320 24.43 15.85 101.98
C GLN A 320 25.57 15.86 102.99
N SER A 321 26.09 17.03 103.37
CA SER A 321 27.08 17.17 104.44
C SER A 321 26.56 16.67 105.81
N LEU A 322 25.33 17.03 106.18
CA LEU A 322 24.67 16.52 107.39
C LEU A 322 24.46 14.99 107.37
N SER A 323 24.21 14.42 106.18
CA SER A 323 24.07 12.97 106.00
C SER A 323 25.40 12.23 106.15
N ASP A 324 26.49 12.78 105.59
CA ASP A 324 27.82 12.18 105.64
C ASP A 324 28.37 12.15 107.07
N ASP A 325 28.18 13.21 107.86
CA ASP A 325 28.58 13.23 109.27
C ASP A 325 27.72 12.32 110.15
N TYR A 326 26.41 12.20 109.88
CA TYR A 326 25.57 11.20 110.53
C TYR A 326 26.05 9.77 110.24
N GLN A 327 26.40 9.46 108.99
CA GLN A 327 26.99 8.16 108.62
C GLN A 327 28.33 7.91 109.30
N ARG A 328 29.20 8.93 109.39
CA ARG A 328 30.52 8.85 110.05
C ARG A 328 30.40 8.41 111.51
N VAL A 329 29.48 9.02 112.27
CA VAL A 329 29.21 8.68 113.68
C VAL A 329 28.57 7.29 113.81
N MET A 330 27.62 6.94 112.93
CA MET A 330 27.00 5.61 112.89
C MET A 330 28.00 4.48 112.61
N GLN A 331 29.01 4.72 111.76
CA GLN A 331 30.04 3.72 111.48
C GLN A 331 30.96 3.50 112.69
N GLN A 332 31.40 4.57 113.36
CA GLN A 332 32.18 4.45 114.61
C GLN A 332 31.43 3.67 115.69
N TYR A 333 30.12 3.88 115.84
CA TYR A 333 29.28 3.13 116.77
C TYR A 333 29.21 1.63 116.43
N ARG A 334 29.11 1.28 115.13
CA ARG A 334 29.10 -0.10 114.66
C ARG A 334 30.41 -0.82 114.94
N ASP A 335 31.54 -0.20 114.63
CA ASP A 335 32.86 -0.84 114.77
C ASP A 335 33.19 -1.20 116.22
N VAL A 336 32.84 -0.33 117.18
CA VAL A 336 32.93 -0.62 118.63
C VAL A 336 32.03 -1.79 119.02
N HIS A 337 30.77 -1.78 118.57
CA HIS A 337 29.80 -2.82 118.95
C HIS A 337 30.10 -4.18 118.28
N GLN A 338 30.79 -4.19 117.13
CA GLN A 338 31.25 -5.41 116.46
C GLN A 338 32.46 -6.03 117.18
N LYS A 339 33.46 -5.22 117.58
CA LYS A 339 34.57 -5.67 118.43
C LYS A 339 34.07 -6.29 119.74
N MET A 340 33.10 -5.65 120.40
CA MET A 340 32.50 -6.15 121.65
C MET A 340 31.90 -7.57 121.52
N ARG A 341 31.26 -7.89 120.37
CA ARG A 341 30.69 -9.23 120.15
C ARG A 341 31.75 -10.28 119.84
N HIS A 342 32.86 -9.90 119.20
CA HIS A 342 33.92 -10.85 118.84
C HIS A 342 34.63 -11.41 120.07
N PHE A 343 34.96 -10.57 121.06
CA PHE A 343 35.56 -11.02 122.33
C PHE A 343 34.65 -12.00 123.09
N VAL A 344 33.39 -11.62 123.35
CA VAL A 344 32.41 -12.46 124.07
C VAL A 344 32.22 -13.84 123.42
N THR A 345 32.30 -13.92 122.08
CA THR A 345 32.18 -15.20 121.35
C THR A 345 33.46 -16.04 121.42
N THR A 346 34.62 -15.41 121.59
CA THR A 346 35.93 -16.09 121.61
C THR A 346 36.25 -16.64 123.01
N ASP A 347 35.95 -15.87 124.06
CA ASP A 347 36.18 -16.30 125.45
C ASP A 347 35.24 -17.45 125.86
N ALA A 348 34.00 -17.46 125.34
CA ALA A 348 33.06 -18.56 125.57
C ALA A 348 33.58 -19.90 125.01
N LYS A 349 34.15 -19.90 123.79
CA LYS A 349 34.70 -21.12 123.18
C LYS A 349 35.87 -21.69 123.97
N LYS A 350 36.84 -20.84 124.35
CA LYS A 350 38.00 -21.25 125.16
C LYS A 350 37.59 -21.90 126.48
N PHE A 351 36.51 -21.43 127.10
CA PHE A 351 36.01 -22.00 128.35
C PHE A 351 35.44 -23.42 128.15
N ASP A 352 34.58 -23.63 127.15
CA ASP A 352 33.97 -24.94 126.88
C ASP A 352 35.00 -25.97 126.36
N GLU A 353 36.00 -25.54 125.60
CA GLU A 353 37.09 -26.39 125.10
C GLU A 353 37.99 -26.90 126.24
N ILE A 354 38.39 -26.03 127.18
CA ILE A 354 39.18 -26.42 128.37
C ILE A 354 38.34 -27.31 129.32
N TRP A 355 37.04 -27.05 129.45
CA TRP A 355 36.15 -27.86 130.28
C TRP A 355 36.12 -29.33 129.83
N LEU A 356 35.88 -29.56 128.53
CA LEU A 356 35.74 -30.91 127.96
C LEU A 356 37.03 -31.73 128.03
N MET A 357 38.19 -31.07 127.89
CA MET A 357 39.51 -31.72 128.04
C MET A 357 39.68 -32.31 129.45
N ASN A 358 39.48 -31.49 130.49
CA ASN A 358 39.66 -31.91 131.88
C ASN A 358 38.61 -32.96 132.31
N GLU A 359 37.39 -32.90 131.75
CA GLU A 359 36.36 -33.91 132.01
C GLU A 359 36.71 -35.29 131.42
N ALA A 360 37.48 -35.33 130.33
CA ALA A 360 37.96 -36.57 129.72
C ALA A 360 39.12 -37.22 130.50
N GLU A 361 40.14 -36.43 130.88
CA GLU A 361 41.31 -36.95 131.62
C GLU A 361 40.91 -37.65 132.94
N VAL A 362 40.00 -37.04 133.72
CA VAL A 362 39.57 -37.60 135.01
C VAL A 362 38.67 -38.84 134.82
N LYS A 363 37.94 -38.95 133.69
CA LYS A 363 37.23 -40.20 133.33
C LYS A 363 38.21 -41.33 133.08
N GLU A 364 39.27 -41.09 132.31
CA GLU A 364 40.31 -42.09 132.04
C GLU A 364 41.03 -42.53 133.33
N LEU A 365 41.35 -41.60 134.23
CA LEU A 365 41.94 -41.91 135.54
C LEU A 365 41.01 -42.73 136.45
N ALA A 366 39.72 -42.41 136.47
CA ALA A 366 38.73 -43.17 137.25
C ALA A 366 38.50 -44.59 136.70
N GLU A 367 38.52 -44.76 135.37
CA GLU A 367 38.44 -46.08 134.74
C GLU A 367 39.68 -46.93 135.06
N LYS A 368 40.89 -46.35 134.98
CA LYS A 368 42.13 -47.01 135.43
C LYS A 368 42.04 -47.45 136.90
N ALA A 369 41.57 -46.57 137.79
CA ALA A 369 41.41 -46.89 139.21
C ALA A 369 40.40 -48.03 139.45
N LEU A 370 39.24 -48.01 138.77
CA LEU A 370 38.26 -49.10 138.82
C LEU A 370 38.79 -50.41 138.22
N GLN A 371 39.62 -50.35 137.19
CA GLN A 371 40.21 -51.52 136.55
C GLN A 371 41.29 -52.18 137.43
N ILE A 372 42.08 -51.38 138.17
CA ILE A 372 42.95 -51.89 139.25
C ILE A 372 42.11 -52.53 140.36
N ASN A 373 41.02 -51.88 140.78
CA ASN A 373 40.10 -52.41 141.81
C ASN A 373 39.52 -53.77 141.41
N ARG A 374 39.21 -53.94 140.11
CA ARG A 374 38.77 -55.21 139.52
C ARG A 374 39.85 -56.28 139.60
N LEU A 375 41.04 -56.01 139.07
CA LEU A 375 42.16 -56.95 139.06
C LEU A 375 42.51 -57.43 140.48
N VAL A 376 42.54 -56.52 141.45
CA VAL A 376 42.79 -56.84 142.88
C VAL A 376 41.74 -57.78 143.46
N HIS A 377 40.45 -57.58 143.18
CA HIS A 377 39.39 -58.46 143.70
C HIS A 377 39.35 -59.82 142.99
N GLU A 378 39.38 -59.81 141.65
CA GLU A 378 39.23 -61.03 140.85
C GLU A 378 40.47 -61.94 140.92
N GLN A 379 41.69 -61.37 140.89
CA GLN A 379 42.93 -62.16 140.76
C GLN A 379 43.65 -62.47 142.07
N GLN A 380 43.56 -61.59 143.08
CA GLN A 380 44.35 -61.71 144.32
C GLN A 380 43.52 -62.05 145.57
N LEU A 381 42.21 -61.79 145.54
CA LEU A 381 41.27 -62.14 146.62
C LEU A 381 40.31 -63.27 146.24
N ALA A 382 40.28 -63.69 144.97
CA ALA A 382 39.34 -64.68 144.42
C ALA A 382 37.85 -64.36 144.70
N LEU A 383 37.51 -63.06 144.78
CA LEU A 383 36.15 -62.59 145.03
C LEU A 383 35.52 -62.00 143.76
N PRO A 384 34.23 -62.28 143.47
CA PRO A 384 33.55 -61.74 142.30
C PRO A 384 33.43 -60.21 142.41
N TRP A 385 33.99 -59.49 141.44
CA TRP A 385 33.93 -58.03 141.40
C TRP A 385 32.73 -57.52 140.60
N VAL A 386 32.14 -56.42 141.07
CA VAL A 386 31.00 -55.76 140.42
C VAL A 386 31.35 -54.28 140.18
N ARG A 387 31.10 -53.80 138.96
CA ARG A 387 31.44 -52.43 138.51
C ARG A 387 30.47 -51.39 139.09
N PRO A 388 30.95 -50.34 139.79
CA PRO A 388 30.15 -49.15 140.13
C PRO A 388 29.78 -48.32 138.90
N ALA A 389 28.65 -47.61 138.94
CA ALA A 389 28.20 -46.72 137.86
C ALA A 389 28.84 -45.32 137.96
N LEU A 390 29.08 -44.67 136.81
CA LEU A 390 29.71 -43.35 136.72
C LEU A 390 28.68 -42.20 136.56
N PRO A 391 28.90 -40.99 137.14
CA PRO A 391 27.96 -39.87 137.05
C PRO A 391 27.95 -39.14 135.69
N SER A 392 26.85 -38.41 135.41
CA SER A 392 26.70 -37.52 134.25
C SER A 392 25.78 -36.32 134.59
N MET A 393 25.94 -35.17 133.92
CA MET A 393 25.35 -33.88 134.36
C MET A 393 24.78 -33.01 133.21
N GLY A 394 23.50 -32.61 133.30
CA GLY A 394 22.94 -31.54 132.46
C GLY A 394 21.47 -31.20 132.72
N GLN A 395 21.04 -29.97 132.41
CA GLN A 395 19.63 -29.57 132.19
C GLN A 395 19.47 -28.16 131.59
N ALA A 396 18.22 -27.72 131.32
CA ALA A 396 17.88 -26.48 130.57
C ALA A 396 16.53 -25.83 130.99
N GLY A 397 16.19 -24.65 130.43
CA GLY A 397 14.87 -23.97 130.60
C GLY A 397 14.75 -23.04 131.83
N ARG A 398 13.66 -22.28 132.10
CA ARG A 398 12.39 -21.98 131.38
C ARG A 398 11.90 -20.52 131.66
N ARG A 399 10.88 -20.06 130.89
CA ARG A 399 9.63 -19.23 131.13
C ARG A 399 9.45 -18.42 132.45
N GLY A 400 8.67 -17.32 132.55
CA GLY A 400 7.92 -16.44 131.59
C GLY A 400 6.76 -15.59 132.20
N ALA A 401 6.27 -14.53 131.49
CA ALA A 401 4.99 -13.74 131.65
C ALA A 401 4.77 -12.80 132.88
N PRO A 402 3.80 -11.82 132.90
CA PRO A 402 3.13 -10.99 131.84
C PRO A 402 2.86 -9.46 132.11
N TYR A 403 2.38 -8.74 131.08
CA TYR A 403 1.50 -7.51 131.04
C TYR A 403 2.06 -6.05 131.02
N VAL A 404 1.21 -5.12 130.52
CA VAL A 404 1.26 -3.62 130.40
C VAL A 404 1.95 -2.97 129.16
N SER A 405 1.11 -2.45 128.25
CA SER A 405 1.20 -1.25 127.36
C SER A 405 2.32 -0.97 126.30
N SER A 406 1.91 -0.20 125.27
CA SER A 406 2.61 0.32 124.06
C SER A 406 3.78 1.33 124.32
N PRO A 407 4.60 1.79 123.33
CA PRO A 407 4.41 1.74 121.85
C PRO A 407 5.64 1.44 120.93
N SER A 408 5.34 1.28 119.62
CA SER A 408 6.07 1.68 118.38
C SER A 408 7.52 1.28 117.99
N ASP A 409 7.68 1.22 116.67
CA ASP A 409 8.87 1.40 115.80
C ASP A 409 9.94 0.30 115.60
N LEU A 410 10.59 0.44 114.43
CA LEU A 410 11.52 -0.44 113.70
C LEU A 410 12.33 -1.44 114.55
N ARG A 411 11.84 -2.68 114.63
CA ARG A 411 12.45 -3.75 115.45
C ARG A 411 13.61 -4.45 114.75
N ALA A 412 14.83 -4.09 115.14
CA ALA A 412 16.08 -4.82 114.83
C ALA A 412 16.08 -6.26 115.44
N PRO A 413 16.93 -7.19 114.94
CA PRO A 413 16.73 -8.63 115.15
C PRO A 413 17.00 -9.14 116.57
N GLU A 414 16.45 -10.32 116.85
CA GLU A 414 16.48 -10.97 118.16
C GLU A 414 17.92 -11.30 118.63
N LYS A 415 18.18 -11.10 119.92
CA LYS A 415 19.40 -11.59 120.59
C LYS A 415 19.06 -12.86 121.39
N PRO A 416 19.66 -14.03 121.10
CA PRO A 416 19.41 -15.25 121.85
C PRO A 416 19.97 -15.16 123.28
N ARG A 417 19.26 -15.78 124.24
CA ARG A 417 19.69 -15.90 125.64
C ARG A 417 20.65 -17.07 125.82
N THR A 418 21.92 -16.80 126.12
CA THR A 418 22.80 -17.80 126.75
C THR A 418 22.62 -17.77 128.27
N LYS A 419 22.54 -18.95 128.90
CA LYS A 419 22.52 -19.10 130.37
C LYS A 419 23.90 -19.58 130.83
N LYS A 420 24.48 -18.93 131.85
CA LYS A 420 25.60 -19.54 132.59
C LYS A 420 25.08 -20.72 133.44
N ARG A 421 25.83 -21.82 133.46
CA ARG A 421 25.65 -22.95 134.40
C ARG A 421 25.90 -22.48 135.84
N SER A 422 25.31 -23.15 136.84
CA SER A 422 25.54 -22.84 138.26
C SER A 422 26.65 -23.73 138.86
N GLU A 423 27.60 -23.10 139.55
CA GLU A 423 28.80 -23.74 140.13
C GLU A 423 28.46 -24.87 141.12
N VAL A 424 27.29 -24.81 141.76
CA VAL A 424 26.78 -25.84 142.67
C VAL A 424 26.61 -27.21 141.99
N GLN A 425 26.19 -27.24 140.71
CA GLN A 425 26.10 -28.50 139.95
C GLN A 425 27.49 -29.02 139.60
N THR A 426 28.41 -28.10 139.30
CA THR A 426 29.81 -28.37 138.95
C THR A 426 30.58 -29.01 140.10
N ALA A 427 30.40 -28.52 141.33
CA ALA A 427 31.06 -29.06 142.52
C ALA A 427 30.62 -30.51 142.84
N ALA A 428 29.31 -30.77 142.81
CA ALA A 428 28.75 -32.10 143.12
C ALA A 428 29.24 -33.20 142.17
N TYR A 429 29.46 -32.86 140.89
CA TYR A 429 30.02 -33.80 139.90
C TYR A 429 31.44 -34.26 140.29
N TRP A 430 32.35 -33.33 140.58
CA TRP A 430 33.72 -33.66 140.98
C TRP A 430 33.80 -34.40 142.32
N GLN A 431 32.98 -34.01 143.30
CA GLN A 431 32.90 -34.69 144.60
C GLN A 431 32.57 -36.18 144.46
N THR A 432 31.69 -36.52 143.51
CA THR A 432 31.28 -37.90 143.23
C THR A 432 32.35 -38.66 142.44
N MET A 433 33.07 -37.97 141.54
CA MET A 433 34.16 -38.57 140.76
C MET A 433 35.37 -38.95 141.63
N ALA A 434 35.69 -38.13 142.63
CA ALA A 434 36.79 -38.37 143.58
C ALA A 434 36.53 -39.54 144.56
N SER A 435 35.27 -39.96 144.75
CA SER A 435 34.86 -40.96 145.74
C SER A 435 34.54 -42.35 145.14
N ILE A 436 34.95 -42.58 143.88
CA ILE A 436 34.67 -43.80 143.09
C ILE A 436 35.22 -45.11 143.70
N ILE A 437 36.26 -45.04 144.54
CA ILE A 437 36.72 -46.18 145.35
C ILE A 437 36.44 -45.88 146.82
N PRO A 438 35.49 -46.59 147.46
CA PRO A 438 35.24 -46.44 148.89
C PRO A 438 36.49 -46.74 149.73
N GLU A 439 36.73 -45.94 150.76
CA GLU A 439 37.94 -46.03 151.61
C GLU A 439 38.08 -47.40 152.31
N SER A 440 36.98 -48.12 152.51
CA SER A 440 36.97 -49.51 152.98
C SER A 440 37.71 -50.46 152.02
N LYS A 441 37.64 -50.25 150.70
CA LYS A 441 38.39 -51.03 149.71
C LYS A 441 39.87 -50.68 149.69
N LEU A 442 40.23 -49.40 149.88
CA LEU A 442 41.64 -48.98 150.01
C LEU A 442 42.32 -49.64 151.22
N LYS A 443 41.61 -49.79 152.34
CA LYS A 443 42.10 -50.52 153.53
C LYS A 443 42.32 -52.02 153.25
N VAL A 444 41.48 -52.64 152.41
CA VAL A 444 41.69 -54.02 151.95
C VAL A 444 42.93 -54.13 151.04
N TRP A 445 43.18 -53.16 150.16
CA TRP A 445 44.37 -53.18 149.29
C TRP A 445 45.67 -53.13 150.11
N GLY A 446 45.77 -52.24 151.10
CA GLY A 446 46.99 -52.15 151.94
C GLY A 446 47.25 -53.40 152.80
N ALA A 447 46.17 -54.07 153.26
CA ALA A 447 46.30 -55.36 153.93
C ALA A 447 46.77 -56.47 152.98
N LEU A 448 46.26 -56.49 151.74
CA LEU A 448 46.64 -57.43 150.69
C LEU A 448 48.09 -57.22 150.23
N GLU A 449 48.52 -55.98 150.03
CA GLU A 449 49.90 -55.61 149.66
C GLU A 449 50.90 -56.17 150.68
N SER A 450 50.60 -56.00 151.98
CA SER A 450 51.39 -56.57 153.09
C SER A 450 51.38 -58.11 153.16
N ALA A 451 50.45 -58.77 152.47
CA ALA A 451 50.41 -60.23 152.34
C ALA A 451 51.11 -60.72 151.06
N LEU A 452 50.89 -60.07 149.92
CA LEU A 452 51.52 -60.42 148.63
C LEU A 452 53.03 -60.17 148.63
N GLY A 453 53.53 -59.17 149.37
CA GLY A 453 54.97 -59.00 149.60
C GLY A 453 55.64 -60.19 150.31
N LYS A 454 54.85 -61.05 151.00
CA LYS A 454 55.30 -62.30 151.63
C LYS A 454 55.07 -63.55 150.75
N TYR A 455 54.43 -63.39 149.60
CA TYR A 455 54.15 -64.47 148.65
C TYR A 455 54.98 -64.36 147.36
N TYR A 456 55.23 -63.14 146.86
CA TYR A 456 56.12 -62.92 145.71
C TYR A 456 57.55 -63.46 145.98
N THR A 457 58.00 -63.34 147.23
CA THR A 457 59.23 -63.92 147.78
C THR A 457 59.32 -65.46 147.69
N VAL A 458 58.21 -66.15 147.38
CA VAL A 458 58.10 -67.61 147.19
C VAL A 458 57.83 -67.97 145.72
N LEU A 459 57.34 -67.02 144.90
CA LEU A 459 56.90 -67.29 143.53
C LEU A 459 57.99 -67.05 142.46
N ASN A 460 58.95 -66.17 142.74
CA ASN A 460 60.08 -65.95 141.83
C ASN A 460 61.02 -67.18 141.72
N GLU A 461 60.82 -68.18 142.57
CA GLU A 461 61.55 -69.45 142.61
C GLU A 461 61.08 -70.45 141.49
N ARG A 462 60.60 -70.04 140.27
CA ARG A 462 59.74 -70.92 139.38
C ARG A 462 59.63 -70.96 137.77
N SER A 463 59.79 -69.97 136.84
CA SER A 463 58.85 -69.77 135.60
C SER A 463 59.26 -69.63 134.02
N GLU A 464 58.54 -70.14 132.91
CA GLU A 464 58.65 -69.87 131.35
C GLU A 464 57.50 -70.28 130.25
N LEU A 465 57.48 -69.92 128.86
CA LEU A 465 56.57 -70.39 127.64
C LEU A 465 56.81 -69.98 126.04
N LEU A 466 55.88 -70.14 124.99
CA LEU A 466 56.04 -70.21 123.41
C LEU A 466 54.96 -69.57 122.31
N VAL A 467 55.05 -69.69 120.90
CA VAL A 467 54.24 -68.99 119.74
C VAL A 467 54.14 -69.57 118.20
N GLU A 468 53.19 -69.20 117.22
CA GLU A 468 53.06 -69.55 115.68
C GLU A 468 51.91 -68.83 114.73
N THR A 469 51.83 -68.84 113.31
CA THR A 469 50.63 -68.81 112.26
C THR A 469 50.75 -68.42 110.67
N GLN A 470 49.74 -68.61 109.70
CA GLN A 470 49.74 -68.34 108.16
C GLN A 470 48.37 -68.24 107.24
N ASN A 471 48.28 -67.85 105.88
CA ASN A 471 47.02 -67.67 104.95
C ASN A 471 47.11 -67.44 103.32
N LEU A 472 46.05 -67.48 102.37
CA LEU A 472 46.01 -67.22 100.82
C LEU A 472 44.64 -67.18 99.89
N GLN A 473 44.59 -66.79 98.53
CA GLN A 473 43.65 -67.16 97.29
C GLN A 473 42.74 -66.13 96.35
N GLN A 474 42.40 -66.31 94.98
CA GLN A 474 41.50 -65.44 94.00
C GLN A 474 41.14 -65.84 92.43
N GLN A 475 40.13 -65.23 91.62
CA GLN A 475 40.04 -64.80 90.07
C GLN A 475 38.88 -65.20 88.93
N ASN A 476 38.53 -64.38 87.81
CA ASN A 476 38.07 -64.67 86.30
C ASN A 476 36.68 -64.21 85.48
N MET A 477 36.58 -64.06 84.07
CA MET A 477 35.43 -64.22 82.95
C MET A 477 34.74 -63.09 81.94
N GLU A 478 34.34 -63.27 80.58
CA GLU A 478 33.77 -62.19 79.56
C GLU A 478 32.79 -62.25 78.22
N LEU A 479 32.77 -63.18 77.21
CA LEU A 479 32.36 -63.02 75.73
C LEU A 479 30.99 -62.37 75.20
N LYS A 480 30.94 -61.12 74.68
CA LYS A 480 29.75 -60.47 73.98
C LYS A 480 30.06 -59.84 72.58
N MET A 481 29.01 -59.35 71.86
CA MET A 481 28.95 -58.12 71.00
C MET A 481 28.69 -58.15 69.46
N LEU A 482 28.96 -59.20 68.69
CA LEU A 482 29.31 -59.02 67.24
C LEU A 482 28.20 -58.72 66.19
N LEU A 483 26.90 -58.96 66.44
CA LEU A 483 25.91 -59.17 65.35
C LEU A 483 25.43 -57.90 64.58
N HIS A 484 25.67 -56.69 65.09
CA HIS A 484 24.77 -55.55 64.87
C HIS A 484 24.96 -54.73 63.55
N GLN A 485 25.88 -55.12 62.66
CA GLN A 485 26.55 -54.16 61.76
C GLN A 485 26.09 -54.12 60.28
N TYR A 486 25.39 -55.12 59.76
CA TYR A 486 25.24 -55.32 58.31
C TYR A 486 24.05 -54.63 57.59
N LEU A 487 23.03 -54.13 58.30
CA LEU A 487 21.70 -53.84 57.71
C LEU A 487 21.51 -52.44 57.07
N SER A 488 22.50 -51.55 57.09
CA SER A 488 22.29 -50.09 56.94
C SER A 488 22.92 -49.40 55.71
N SER A 489 23.25 -50.15 54.66
CA SER A 489 24.01 -49.62 53.49
C SER A 489 23.19 -48.75 52.50
N LYS A 490 23.84 -47.73 51.92
CA LYS A 490 23.24 -46.67 51.09
C LYS A 490 22.92 -47.04 49.64
N VAL A 491 23.56 -48.08 49.09
CA VAL A 491 23.40 -48.51 47.66
C VAL A 491 21.93 -48.77 47.28
N ASN A 492 21.06 -48.98 48.27
CA ASN A 492 19.64 -49.22 48.07
C ASN A 492 18.86 -48.10 47.34
N ALA A 493 19.34 -46.84 47.33
CA ALA A 493 18.54 -45.69 46.90
C ALA A 493 18.71 -45.26 45.43
N GLU A 494 19.80 -45.65 44.76
CA GLU A 494 20.21 -45.08 43.45
C GLU A 494 19.68 -45.86 42.24
N LEU A 495 19.11 -47.05 42.47
CA LEU A 495 18.53 -47.89 41.43
C LEU A 495 17.13 -47.39 41.01
N VAL A 496 16.85 -47.45 39.71
CA VAL A 496 15.53 -47.16 39.12
C VAL A 496 14.41 -48.02 39.76
N VAL A 497 14.77 -49.18 40.35
CA VAL A 497 13.97 -49.86 41.39
C VAL A 497 14.87 -50.30 42.57
N PRO A 498 14.65 -49.79 43.81
CA PRO A 498 15.41 -50.15 45.01
C PRO A 498 15.42 -51.64 45.43
N PRO A 499 16.51 -52.17 46.03
CA PRO A 499 16.56 -53.53 46.58
C PRO A 499 15.75 -53.71 47.88
N THR A 500 15.50 -52.64 48.65
CA THR A 500 14.51 -52.66 49.73
C THR A 500 13.08 -52.83 49.18
N ARG A 501 12.80 -52.37 47.95
CA ARG A 501 11.56 -52.73 47.24
C ARG A 501 11.59 -54.16 46.72
N LEU A 502 12.75 -54.73 46.34
CA LEU A 502 12.86 -56.17 46.06
C LEU A 502 12.59 -57.03 47.31
N MET A 503 13.10 -56.66 48.49
CA MET A 503 12.78 -57.36 49.75
C MET A 503 11.30 -57.23 50.15
N GLN A 504 10.61 -56.17 49.72
CA GLN A 504 9.16 -56.02 49.89
C GLN A 504 8.35 -56.83 48.88
N LEU A 505 8.82 -56.98 47.63
CA LEU A 505 8.19 -57.85 46.63
C LEU A 505 8.34 -59.33 47.00
N ASN A 506 9.53 -59.78 47.41
CA ASN A 506 9.80 -61.18 47.72
C ASN A 506 9.12 -61.71 49.00
N LYS A 507 8.56 -60.85 49.86
CA LYS A 507 7.76 -61.29 51.03
C LYS A 507 6.28 -61.49 50.74
N ASN A 508 5.80 -61.07 49.57
CA ASN A 508 4.42 -61.33 49.12
C ASN A 508 4.35 -62.51 48.11
N ASN A 509 5.47 -63.16 47.81
CA ASN A 509 5.48 -64.56 47.37
C ASN A 509 5.12 -65.47 48.55
N PHE A 510 3.82 -65.55 48.89
CA PHE A 510 3.32 -66.62 49.73
C PHE A 510 3.31 -67.92 48.91
N SER A 511 4.33 -68.75 49.13
CA SER A 511 4.49 -70.08 48.54
C SER A 511 5.47 -70.88 49.41
N SER A 512 5.04 -71.79 50.29
CA SER A 512 3.66 -72.21 50.59
C SER A 512 3.56 -72.62 52.07
N GLU A 513 2.32 -72.76 52.57
CA GLU A 513 1.94 -72.94 54.00
C GLU A 513 2.00 -71.66 54.86
#